data_AF-A0A8T2XF33-F1
#
_entry.id   AF-A0A8T2XF33-F1
#
_cell.length_a   1.000
_cell.length_b   1.000
_cell.length_c   1.000
_cell.angle_alpha   90.00
_cell.angle_beta   90.00
_cell.angle_gamma   90.00
#
_symmetry.space_group_name_H-M   'P 1'
#
loop_
_entity.id
_entity.type
_entity.pdbx_description
1 polymer ?
#
loop_
_entity_poly.entity_id
_entity_poly.type
_entity_poly.pdbx_seq_one_letter_code
_entity_poly.pdbx_strand_id
1 'polypeptide(L)'
;MQSSREASYQETLVSPVLEPVKTETATKKWETDEEKEMADSNESTSSQEPLSPAARLFHAPQFNCTILTAIGCKTSINPGVIKMGLEQTLMKHPRFSKKLIFSAKLTLTICTTLFKTSNIDLCVDISSSFNVKLKVVDDNKCGPKSKWESTKVNVENHVTVPNLDPNMDSPDQFVEDYISNLSTIPLDLSKPLWEMHILNVKTSDAEAIAVFRIHHSLGDGASLISLLLACTRKTSDPDALPSIPAQQRAGSHFSGGFWGLFFAMWTVLRMIWNTLVDLVLFVATMLFLEDTKTPLKGASGVELKPKRFVHRTVSLDDIKLVKNAMKMTINDAIVGVTQAGLSRYLNRKYGDQSEIEDGENGKKNNIPKSIRLRASVLVNVRPTPGIQTLADLMADESNNPKWGWGNRIGYIILPFTVGLQDDPLEHLRRAKAMIDRKKLSLEATFSFHIAILVIKLFGAKASAAIARRVISNTTLAFSNVVGPLEEISFYGHPVAYIAPSVYGSPHALTIHFQSYCKKMTIVLAVDPDVIPDPHKLCDDLEKSLEIIKDSVVERELDAS
;
A
#
# COMPACT_ATOMS: atom_id res chain seq x y z
N MET A 1 -50.39 11.19 -47.76
CA MET A 1 -49.46 12.30 -47.45
C MET A 1 -48.19 11.70 -46.87
N GLN A 2 -47.08 11.85 -47.60
CA GLN A 2 -45.65 11.70 -47.25
C GLN A 2 -45.21 10.50 -46.37
N SER A 3 -44.55 9.47 -46.94
CA SER A 3 -43.13 9.40 -47.36
C SER A 3 -42.16 9.34 -46.15
N SER A 4 -41.79 8.15 -45.65
CA SER A 4 -40.53 7.43 -45.94
C SER A 4 -39.24 8.24 -45.78
N ARG A 5 -38.37 7.81 -44.85
CA ARG A 5 -36.93 7.51 -45.07
C ARG A 5 -36.23 7.03 -43.80
N GLU A 6 -35.75 5.80 -43.85
CA GLU A 6 -34.54 5.35 -43.16
C GLU A 6 -33.36 6.21 -43.63
N ALA A 7 -32.45 6.56 -42.70
CA ALA A 7 -31.12 7.03 -43.03
C ALA A 7 -30.12 6.63 -41.94
N SER A 8 -29.20 5.77 -42.37
CA SER A 8 -27.82 5.59 -41.91
C SER A 8 -27.18 6.86 -41.36
N TYR A 9 -26.46 6.72 -40.23
CA TYR A 9 -25.34 7.58 -39.88
C TYR A 9 -24.14 6.71 -39.48
N GLN A 10 -23.31 6.38 -40.48
CA GLN A 10 -21.88 6.12 -40.27
C GLN A 10 -21.14 7.45 -40.06
N GLU A 11 -20.03 7.35 -39.32
CA GLU A 11 -18.79 8.13 -39.39
C GLU A 11 -18.88 9.63 -39.75
N THR A 12 -18.37 10.47 -38.85
CA THR A 12 -17.18 11.33 -39.03
C THR A 12 -17.31 12.57 -38.15
N LEU A 13 -16.43 12.72 -37.16
CA LEU A 13 -15.69 13.96 -36.88
C LEU A 13 -14.68 13.67 -35.77
N VAL A 14 -13.55 13.14 -36.21
CA VAL A 14 -12.25 13.29 -35.53
C VAL A 14 -12.01 14.78 -35.40
N SER A 15 -12.06 15.32 -34.18
CA SER A 15 -11.58 16.66 -33.90
C SER A 15 -10.05 16.67 -33.95
N PRO A 16 -9.41 17.70 -34.54
CA PRO A 16 -7.99 17.69 -34.82
C PRO A 16 -7.18 17.77 -33.52
N VAL A 17 -6.18 16.90 -33.46
CA VAL A 17 -5.03 16.97 -32.56
C VAL A 17 -4.45 18.37 -32.62
N LEU A 18 -4.57 19.14 -31.54
CA LEU A 18 -3.87 20.40 -31.40
C LEU A 18 -2.39 20.09 -31.11
N GLU A 19 -1.53 20.51 -32.04
CA GLU A 19 -0.08 20.48 -31.89
C GLU A 19 0.36 21.26 -30.64
N PRO A 20 1.38 20.80 -29.90
CA PRO A 20 1.97 21.59 -28.83
C PRO A 20 2.64 22.84 -29.38
N VAL A 21 2.31 23.98 -28.78
CA VAL A 21 2.90 25.30 -29.02
C VAL A 21 4.43 25.22 -28.92
N LYS A 22 5.11 25.44 -30.05
CA LYS A 22 6.57 25.61 -30.11
C LYS A 22 6.93 26.98 -29.53
N THR A 23 7.61 27.00 -28.39
CA THR A 23 8.40 28.17 -27.98
C THR A 23 9.70 28.17 -28.79
N GLU A 24 9.82 29.14 -29.70
CA GLU A 24 11.07 29.44 -30.40
C GLU A 24 12.12 29.94 -29.40
N THR A 25 13.15 29.14 -29.16
CA THR A 25 14.43 29.64 -28.69
C THR A 25 15.44 29.44 -29.81
N ALA A 26 15.86 30.54 -30.41
CA ALA A 26 16.83 30.58 -31.47
C ALA A 26 18.21 30.11 -30.99
N THR A 27 18.74 29.05 -31.59
CA THR A 27 20.18 28.82 -31.67
C THR A 27 20.55 28.31 -33.07
N LYS A 28 21.57 28.96 -33.62
CA LYS A 28 22.06 28.80 -35.00
C LYS A 28 22.60 27.39 -35.29
N LYS A 29 22.33 26.99 -36.52
CA LYS A 29 22.76 25.81 -37.26
C LYS A 29 24.28 25.78 -37.50
N TRP A 30 24.90 24.63 -37.27
CA TRP A 30 25.91 23.98 -38.14
C TRP A 30 25.96 22.49 -37.76
N GLU A 31 25.31 21.64 -38.56
CA GLU A 31 25.47 20.19 -38.52
C GLU A 31 26.28 19.79 -39.76
N THR A 32 27.37 19.05 -39.56
CA THR A 32 28.08 18.31 -40.60
C THR A 32 27.71 16.83 -40.49
N ASP A 33 27.57 16.17 -41.65
CA ASP A 33 27.04 14.82 -41.82
C ASP A 33 27.81 13.69 -41.09
N GLU A 34 28.94 13.97 -40.44
CA GLU A 34 29.73 13.01 -39.66
C GLU A 34 29.18 12.78 -38.22
N GLU A 35 28.37 13.67 -37.65
CA GLU A 35 27.74 13.44 -36.32
C GLU A 35 26.52 12.52 -36.40
N LYS A 36 25.90 12.37 -37.58
CA LYS A 36 24.76 11.45 -37.78
C LYS A 36 25.19 9.98 -37.76
N GLU A 37 26.38 9.66 -38.27
CA GLU A 37 26.90 8.28 -38.20
C GLU A 37 27.46 7.94 -36.80
N MET A 38 27.86 8.93 -36.00
CA MET A 38 28.27 8.69 -34.61
C MET A 38 27.07 8.61 -33.65
N ALA A 39 25.94 9.25 -33.98
CA ALA A 39 24.69 9.19 -33.20
C ALA A 39 23.95 7.85 -33.33
N ASP A 40 24.04 7.18 -34.49
CA ASP A 40 23.43 5.85 -34.70
C ASP A 40 24.20 4.69 -34.02
N SER A 41 25.39 4.96 -33.47
CA SER A 41 26.19 3.95 -32.75
C SER A 41 26.04 3.96 -31.23
N ASN A 42 25.24 4.88 -30.66
CA ASN A 42 25.00 4.99 -29.22
C ASN A 42 23.61 4.51 -28.76
N GLU A 43 22.78 3.95 -29.65
CA GLU A 43 21.62 3.19 -29.22
C GLU A 43 22.05 1.85 -28.58
N SER A 44 21.68 1.68 -27.30
CA SER A 44 21.73 0.45 -26.47
C SER A 44 22.77 0.34 -25.34
N THR A 45 23.12 1.44 -24.66
CA THR A 45 23.50 1.30 -23.25
C THR A 45 22.23 1.25 -22.38
N SER A 46 21.72 0.04 -22.10
CA SER A 46 20.60 -0.12 -21.16
C SER A 46 21.00 0.51 -19.81
N SER A 47 20.29 1.55 -19.37
CA SER A 47 20.54 2.22 -18.09
C SER A 47 20.14 1.29 -16.94
N GLN A 48 21.09 0.48 -16.48
CA GLN A 48 20.87 -0.40 -15.33
C GLN A 48 21.04 0.38 -14.03
N GLU A 49 20.00 0.44 -13.21
CA GLU A 49 20.01 1.16 -11.94
C GLU A 49 19.98 0.20 -10.75
N PRO A 50 20.70 0.47 -9.65
CA PRO A 50 20.61 -0.36 -8.46
C PRO A 50 19.22 -0.27 -7.80
N LEU A 51 18.81 -1.34 -7.11
CA LEU A 51 17.61 -1.28 -6.28
C LEU A 51 17.82 -0.36 -5.07
N SER A 52 16.79 0.40 -4.71
CA SER A 52 16.77 1.17 -3.46
C SER A 52 16.84 0.23 -2.23
N PRO A 53 17.31 0.72 -1.07
CA PRO A 53 17.33 -0.10 0.16
C PRO A 53 15.97 -0.74 0.47
N ALA A 54 14.88 0.03 0.36
CA ALA A 54 13.53 -0.46 0.58
C ALA A 54 13.10 -1.51 -0.48
N ALA A 55 13.43 -1.29 -1.77
CA ALA A 55 13.16 -2.29 -2.80
C ALA A 55 13.85 -3.63 -2.48
N ARG A 56 15.12 -3.59 -2.05
CA ARG A 56 15.85 -4.80 -1.63
C ARG A 56 15.23 -5.46 -0.40
N LEU A 57 14.70 -4.67 0.54
CA LEU A 57 13.98 -5.16 1.72
C LEU A 57 12.71 -5.94 1.31
N PHE A 58 11.89 -5.36 0.42
CA PHE A 58 10.66 -6.00 -0.06
C PHE A 58 10.89 -7.17 -1.00
N HIS A 59 12.11 -7.37 -1.51
CA HIS A 59 12.47 -8.58 -2.24
C HIS A 59 13.17 -9.63 -1.36
N ALA A 60 13.33 -9.35 -0.06
CA ALA A 60 13.93 -10.31 0.85
C ALA A 60 12.97 -11.49 1.10
N PRO A 61 13.51 -12.71 1.28
CA PRO A 61 12.68 -13.86 1.66
C PRO A 61 11.84 -13.56 2.90
N GLN A 62 10.58 -14.00 2.89
CA GLN A 62 9.64 -13.85 4.03
C GLN A 62 9.24 -12.41 4.38
N PHE A 63 9.51 -11.45 3.48
CA PHE A 63 9.04 -10.05 3.55
C PHE A 63 8.68 -9.52 2.14
N ASN A 64 8.21 -10.43 1.28
CA ASN A 64 7.80 -10.14 -0.09
C ASN A 64 6.37 -9.62 -0.12
N CYS A 65 6.22 -8.30 -0.01
CA CYS A 65 4.92 -7.66 0.05
C CYS A 65 4.41 -7.25 -1.34
N THR A 66 3.13 -7.48 -1.58
CA THR A 66 2.43 -6.99 -2.78
C THR A 66 1.21 -6.20 -2.36
N ILE A 67 1.06 -5.04 -3.00
CA ILE A 67 -0.10 -4.18 -2.86
C ILE A 67 -1.16 -4.67 -3.83
N LEU A 68 -2.39 -4.85 -3.34
CA LEU A 68 -3.54 -5.25 -4.12
C LEU A 68 -4.62 -4.19 -3.96
N THR A 69 -5.12 -3.65 -5.06
CA THR A 69 -6.21 -2.66 -5.06
C THR A 69 -7.35 -3.16 -5.92
N ALA A 70 -8.52 -3.38 -5.32
CA ALA A 70 -9.75 -3.57 -6.06
C ALA A 70 -10.41 -2.22 -6.34
N ILE A 71 -10.69 -1.93 -7.61
CA ILE A 71 -11.39 -0.74 -8.07
C ILE A 71 -12.71 -1.20 -8.66
N GLY A 72 -13.82 -0.96 -7.96
CA GLY A 72 -15.15 -1.21 -8.49
C GLY A 72 -15.57 -0.09 -9.43
N CYS A 73 -16.11 -0.44 -10.61
CA CYS A 73 -16.60 0.49 -11.61
C CYS A 73 -18.13 0.44 -11.68
N LYS A 74 -18.76 1.60 -11.93
CA LYS A 74 -20.21 1.75 -12.14
C LYS A 74 -20.67 1.26 -13.52
N THR A 75 -19.74 0.81 -14.37
CA THR A 75 -20.01 0.27 -15.71
C THR A 75 -19.14 -0.95 -15.97
N SER A 76 -19.57 -1.81 -16.90
CA SER A 76 -18.69 -2.85 -17.46
C SER A 76 -17.43 -2.20 -18.03
N ILE A 77 -16.28 -2.81 -17.75
CA ILE A 77 -14.97 -2.27 -18.15
C ILE A 77 -14.66 -2.73 -19.57
N ASN A 78 -14.25 -1.80 -20.44
CA ASN A 78 -13.74 -2.12 -21.77
C ASN A 78 -12.21 -2.34 -21.68
N PRO A 79 -11.69 -3.57 -21.85
CA PRO A 79 -10.27 -3.84 -21.70
C PRO A 79 -9.39 -3.06 -22.68
N GLY A 80 -9.88 -2.80 -23.91
CA GLY A 80 -9.14 -2.03 -24.92
C GLY A 80 -8.91 -0.59 -24.48
N VAL A 81 -9.92 0.05 -23.89
CA VAL A 81 -9.81 1.43 -23.37
C VAL A 81 -8.85 1.48 -22.17
N ILE A 82 -8.93 0.51 -21.26
CA ILE A 82 -7.99 0.40 -20.14
C ILE A 82 -6.55 0.26 -20.64
N LYS A 83 -6.30 -0.64 -21.60
CA LYS A 83 -4.96 -0.87 -22.16
C LYS A 83 -4.38 0.39 -22.80
N MET A 84 -5.15 1.07 -23.66
CA MET A 84 -4.74 2.35 -24.24
C MET A 84 -4.45 3.40 -23.16
N GLY A 85 -5.28 3.47 -22.12
CA GLY A 85 -5.07 4.35 -20.98
C GLY A 85 -3.76 4.08 -20.24
N LEU A 86 -3.46 2.81 -19.96
CA LEU A 86 -2.22 2.38 -19.29
C LEU A 86 -0.98 2.71 -20.12
N GLU A 87 -1.04 2.55 -21.44
CA GLU A 87 0.02 2.94 -22.37
C GLU A 87 0.31 4.44 -22.33
N GLN A 88 -0.74 5.25 -22.17
CA GLN A 88 -0.61 6.71 -22.14
C GLN A 88 -0.19 7.28 -20.77
N THR A 89 -0.35 6.53 -19.68
CA THR A 89 -0.01 6.98 -18.32
C THR A 89 1.02 6.06 -17.63
N LEU A 90 0.59 4.92 -17.11
CA LEU A 90 1.39 4.01 -16.27
C LEU A 90 2.71 3.62 -16.94
N MET A 91 2.64 3.20 -18.20
CA MET A 91 3.79 2.71 -18.96
C MET A 91 4.78 3.81 -19.37
N LYS A 92 4.39 5.09 -19.25
CA LYS A 92 5.33 6.20 -19.40
C LYS A 92 6.14 6.44 -18.12
N HIS A 93 5.68 5.92 -16.98
CA HIS A 93 6.39 6.08 -15.73
C HIS A 93 7.60 5.11 -15.65
N PRO A 94 8.84 5.61 -15.44
CA PRO A 94 10.05 4.79 -15.52
C PRO A 94 10.02 3.53 -14.63
N ARG A 95 9.44 3.62 -13.43
CA ARG A 95 9.36 2.48 -12.49
C ARG A 95 8.47 1.35 -12.98
N PHE A 96 7.43 1.64 -13.77
CA PHE A 96 6.50 0.63 -14.29
C PHE A 96 6.94 0.06 -15.65
N SER A 97 8.01 0.63 -16.21
CA SER A 97 8.66 0.17 -17.45
C SER A 97 10.07 -0.38 -17.23
N LYS A 98 10.36 -0.77 -15.98
CA LYS A 98 11.59 -1.42 -15.56
C LYS A 98 11.29 -2.82 -15.05
N LYS A 99 12.09 -3.80 -15.46
CA LYS A 99 12.07 -5.18 -14.95
C LYS A 99 13.26 -5.43 -14.03
N LEU A 100 13.14 -6.45 -13.20
CA LEU A 100 14.19 -6.85 -12.28
C LEU A 100 15.20 -7.76 -12.99
N ILE A 101 16.50 -7.52 -12.78
CA ILE A 101 17.58 -8.36 -13.30
C ILE A 101 18.49 -8.82 -12.19
N PHE A 102 18.84 -10.10 -12.25
CA PHE A 102 19.77 -10.76 -11.34
C PHE A 102 21.13 -10.92 -12.03
N SER A 103 22.19 -10.46 -11.36
CA SER A 103 23.56 -10.77 -11.77
C SER A 103 24.07 -11.90 -10.91
N ALA A 104 24.10 -13.12 -11.47
CA ALA A 104 24.82 -14.25 -10.91
C ALA A 104 26.26 -14.26 -11.45
N LYS A 105 27.25 -14.53 -10.59
CA LYS A 105 28.62 -14.83 -11.01
C LYS A 105 28.79 -16.34 -10.86
N LEU A 106 28.80 -17.07 -11.97
CA LEU A 106 29.08 -18.50 -11.96
C LEU A 106 30.60 -18.68 -12.06
N THR A 107 31.24 -19.18 -11.00
CA THR A 107 32.64 -19.58 -11.07
C THR A 107 32.66 -21.05 -11.48
N LEU A 108 33.07 -21.34 -12.72
CA LEU A 108 33.26 -22.70 -13.19
C LEU A 108 34.70 -23.11 -12.88
N THR A 109 34.91 -24.03 -11.94
CA THR A 109 36.24 -24.60 -11.67
C THR A 109 36.37 -25.90 -12.47
N ILE A 110 37.20 -25.90 -13.52
CA ILE A 110 37.54 -27.11 -14.28
C ILE A 110 38.78 -27.72 -13.63
N CYS A 111 38.64 -28.88 -12.96
CA CYS A 111 39.80 -29.69 -12.56
C CYS A 111 40.13 -30.67 -13.69
N THR A 112 41.24 -30.47 -14.39
CA THR A 112 41.82 -31.49 -15.27
C THR A 112 42.78 -32.38 -14.48
N THR A 113 42.66 -33.70 -14.64
CA THR A 113 43.50 -34.70 -13.96
C THR A 113 44.91 -34.78 -14.60
N LEU A 114 45.93 -34.90 -13.75
CA LEU A 114 47.37 -34.93 -14.10
C LEU A 114 47.80 -36.24 -14.80
N PHE A 115 48.65 -36.13 -15.83
CA PHE A 115 49.42 -37.24 -16.41
C PHE A 115 50.55 -37.65 -15.45
N LYS A 116 50.73 -38.97 -15.25
CA LYS A 116 51.76 -39.53 -14.37
C LYS A 116 52.98 -39.95 -15.20
N THR A 117 54.10 -39.25 -15.06
CA THR A 117 55.42 -39.77 -15.44
C THR A 117 56.43 -39.56 -14.33
N SER A 118 57.36 -40.51 -14.25
CA SER A 118 57.95 -41.04 -13.02
C SER A 118 58.98 -40.17 -12.30
N ASN A 119 58.92 -38.83 -12.30
CA ASN A 119 59.73 -38.03 -11.35
C ASN A 119 59.39 -36.52 -11.18
N ILE A 120 58.28 -35.99 -11.70
CA ILE A 120 57.89 -34.57 -11.44
C ILE A 120 56.35 -34.44 -11.44
N ASP A 121 55.76 -33.97 -10.32
CA ASP A 121 54.36 -33.51 -10.28
C ASP A 121 54.31 -32.03 -10.68
N LEU A 122 53.79 -31.72 -11.88
CA LEU A 122 53.61 -30.35 -12.36
C LEU A 122 52.11 -29.98 -12.33
N CYS A 123 51.64 -29.42 -11.22
CA CYS A 123 50.29 -28.87 -11.15
C CYS A 123 50.27 -27.49 -11.82
N VAL A 124 49.69 -27.39 -13.02
CA VAL A 124 49.38 -26.08 -13.64
C VAL A 124 47.92 -25.77 -13.38
N ASP A 125 47.68 -24.85 -12.44
CA ASP A 125 46.34 -24.34 -12.15
C ASP A 125 45.99 -23.25 -13.20
N ILE A 126 45.13 -23.59 -14.17
CA ILE A 126 44.61 -22.62 -15.14
C ILE A 126 43.23 -22.19 -14.66
N SER A 127 43.18 -21.26 -13.70
CA SER A 127 41.94 -20.60 -13.33
C SER A 127 41.53 -19.61 -14.43
N SER A 128 40.64 -20.00 -15.34
CA SER A 128 40.00 -19.04 -16.27
C SER A 128 38.64 -18.62 -15.72
N SER A 129 38.50 -17.33 -15.41
CA SER A 129 37.21 -16.75 -15.01
C SER A 129 36.43 -16.35 -16.26
N PHE A 130 35.48 -17.19 -16.71
CA PHE A 130 34.53 -16.79 -17.76
C PHE A 130 33.40 -15.94 -17.17
N ASN A 131 33.21 -14.71 -17.67
CA ASN A 131 32.00 -13.92 -17.40
C ASN A 131 30.87 -14.41 -18.31
N VAL A 132 30.24 -15.54 -17.96
CA VAL A 132 29.01 -15.95 -18.63
C VAL A 132 27.84 -15.19 -18.02
N LYS A 133 27.20 -14.28 -18.78
CA LYS A 133 25.89 -13.72 -18.41
C LYS A 133 24.82 -14.79 -18.61
N LEU A 134 24.71 -15.71 -17.66
CA LEU A 134 23.54 -16.60 -17.60
C LEU A 134 22.40 -15.86 -16.92
N LYS A 135 21.27 -15.78 -17.61
CA LYS A 135 19.98 -15.33 -17.06
C LYS A 135 19.45 -16.47 -16.18
N VAL A 136 20.13 -16.74 -15.07
CA VAL A 136 19.66 -17.72 -14.08
C VAL A 136 18.50 -17.06 -13.35
N VAL A 137 17.29 -17.47 -13.70
CA VAL A 137 16.09 -17.21 -12.91
C VAL A 137 16.14 -18.18 -11.73
N ASP A 138 16.85 -17.80 -10.68
CA ASP A 138 16.69 -18.44 -9.37
C ASP A 138 15.51 -17.72 -8.72
N ASP A 139 14.34 -18.35 -8.73
CA ASP A 139 13.01 -17.79 -8.42
C ASP A 139 12.89 -17.11 -7.05
N ASN A 140 13.92 -17.14 -6.21
CA ASN A 140 13.86 -16.68 -4.82
C ASN A 140 15.06 -15.87 -4.32
N LYS A 141 15.95 -15.36 -5.18
CA LYS A 141 17.16 -14.64 -4.70
C LYS A 141 17.39 -13.29 -5.36
N CYS A 142 16.78 -12.24 -4.81
CA CYS A 142 17.27 -10.87 -4.97
C CYS A 142 18.61 -10.70 -4.23
N GLY A 143 19.70 -10.85 -4.98
CA GLY A 143 21.06 -10.67 -4.48
C GLY A 143 21.43 -9.19 -4.32
N PRO A 144 22.57 -8.88 -3.67
CA PRO A 144 23.06 -7.51 -3.52
C PRO A 144 23.37 -6.81 -4.86
N LYS A 145 23.42 -7.56 -5.98
CA LYS A 145 23.69 -7.06 -7.33
C LYS A 145 22.45 -6.97 -8.22
N SER A 146 21.24 -7.13 -7.67
CA SER A 146 20.02 -6.92 -8.44
C SER A 146 19.91 -5.48 -8.93
N LYS A 147 19.45 -5.31 -10.16
CA LYS A 147 19.28 -4.00 -10.80
C LYS A 147 17.93 -3.91 -11.50
N TRP A 148 17.46 -2.69 -11.67
CA TRP A 148 16.38 -2.34 -12.58
C TRP A 148 16.93 -2.12 -13.98
N GLU A 149 16.26 -2.66 -14.98
CA GLU A 149 16.59 -2.42 -16.39
C GLU A 149 15.33 -2.00 -17.14
N SER A 150 15.45 -0.91 -17.90
CA SER A 150 14.38 -0.44 -18.78
C SER A 150 14.00 -1.51 -19.80
N THR A 151 12.70 -1.70 -20.01
CA THR A 151 12.19 -2.69 -20.96
C THR A 151 10.99 -2.12 -21.70
N LYS A 152 10.82 -2.49 -22.96
CA LYS A 152 9.56 -2.24 -23.66
C LYS A 152 8.50 -3.12 -22.99
N VAL A 153 7.42 -2.50 -22.54
CA VAL A 153 6.30 -3.18 -21.89
C VAL A 153 5.26 -3.55 -22.93
N ASN A 154 4.84 -4.80 -22.96
CA ASN A 154 3.70 -5.24 -23.75
C ASN A 154 2.48 -5.35 -22.83
N VAL A 155 1.54 -4.42 -22.96
CA VAL A 155 0.37 -4.30 -22.06
C VAL A 155 -0.47 -5.58 -22.02
N GLU A 156 -0.51 -6.35 -23.10
CA GLU A 156 -1.24 -7.62 -23.20
C GLU A 156 -0.75 -8.67 -22.19
N ASN A 157 0.53 -8.63 -21.81
CA ASN A 157 1.13 -9.55 -20.84
C ASN A 157 0.87 -9.13 -19.38
N HIS A 158 0.30 -7.94 -19.17
CA HIS A 158 0.03 -7.37 -17.86
C HIS A 158 -1.47 -7.22 -17.57
N VAL A 159 -2.33 -7.25 -18.58
CA VAL A 159 -3.79 -7.13 -18.42
C VAL A 159 -4.46 -8.47 -18.70
N THR A 160 -4.98 -9.10 -17.66
CA THR A 160 -5.71 -10.37 -17.73
C THR A 160 -7.22 -10.12 -17.72
N VAL A 161 -7.93 -10.71 -18.67
CA VAL A 161 -9.40 -10.67 -18.72
C VAL A 161 -9.90 -12.12 -18.73
N PRO A 162 -10.24 -12.71 -17.58
CA PRO A 162 -10.75 -14.07 -17.53
C PRO A 162 -12.11 -14.15 -18.23
N ASN A 163 -12.39 -15.31 -18.85
CA ASN A 163 -13.73 -15.63 -19.34
C ASN A 163 -14.60 -16.03 -18.16
N LEU A 164 -15.64 -15.24 -17.87
CA LEU A 164 -16.51 -15.40 -16.70
C LEU A 164 -17.90 -15.85 -17.14
N ASP A 165 -18.54 -16.67 -16.31
CA ASP A 165 -19.96 -17.01 -16.48
C ASP A 165 -20.82 -15.80 -16.06
N PRO A 166 -21.59 -15.18 -16.98
CA PRO A 166 -22.45 -14.06 -16.63
C PRO A 166 -23.62 -14.43 -15.71
N ASN A 167 -23.95 -15.72 -15.58
CA ASN A 167 -25.08 -16.21 -14.79
C ASN A 167 -24.64 -16.88 -13.48
N MET A 168 -23.46 -16.56 -12.95
CA MET A 168 -22.99 -17.18 -11.71
C MET A 168 -23.87 -16.86 -10.50
N ASP A 169 -24.07 -17.84 -9.63
CA ASP A 169 -24.97 -17.73 -8.48
C ASP A 169 -24.48 -16.77 -7.38
N SER A 170 -23.17 -16.58 -7.24
CA SER A 170 -22.58 -15.76 -6.17
C SER A 170 -21.39 -14.91 -6.66
N PRO A 171 -21.66 -13.81 -7.40
CA PRO A 171 -20.65 -12.92 -7.93
C PRO A 171 -19.66 -12.35 -6.90
N ASP A 172 -20.15 -11.88 -5.76
CA ASP A 172 -19.32 -11.32 -4.70
C ASP A 172 -18.31 -12.36 -4.16
N GLN A 173 -18.80 -13.56 -3.85
CA GLN A 173 -17.98 -14.68 -3.38
C GLN A 173 -16.94 -15.09 -4.44
N PHE A 174 -17.32 -15.15 -5.72
CA PHE A 174 -16.39 -15.44 -6.81
C PHE A 174 -15.25 -14.42 -6.87
N VAL A 175 -15.55 -13.12 -6.78
CA VAL A 175 -14.53 -12.06 -6.80
C VAL A 175 -13.60 -12.18 -5.60
N GLU A 176 -14.14 -12.46 -4.41
CA GLU A 176 -13.34 -12.69 -3.20
C GLU A 176 -12.42 -13.92 -3.33
N ASP A 177 -12.93 -15.03 -3.87
CA ASP A 177 -12.16 -16.25 -4.13
C ASP A 177 -11.06 -16.00 -5.16
N TYR A 178 -11.37 -15.28 -6.24
CA TYR A 178 -10.41 -14.92 -7.28
C TYR A 178 -9.27 -14.07 -6.71
N ILE A 179 -9.60 -13.02 -5.96
CA ILE A 179 -8.61 -12.12 -5.32
C ILE A 179 -7.80 -12.89 -4.26
N SER A 180 -8.43 -13.77 -3.49
CA SER A 180 -7.75 -14.63 -2.52
C SER A 180 -6.72 -15.54 -3.20
N ASN A 181 -7.08 -16.16 -4.32
CA ASN A 181 -6.14 -16.98 -5.11
C ASN A 181 -4.99 -16.15 -5.70
N LEU A 182 -5.24 -14.90 -6.11
CA LEU A 182 -4.17 -14.01 -6.57
C LEU A 182 -3.11 -13.77 -5.48
N SER A 183 -3.48 -13.81 -4.19
CA SER A 183 -2.52 -13.62 -3.09
C SER A 183 -1.51 -14.76 -2.94
N THR A 184 -1.77 -15.93 -3.53
CA THR A 184 -0.86 -17.09 -3.47
C THR A 184 0.06 -17.21 -4.69
N ILE A 185 -0.22 -16.46 -5.75
CA ILE A 185 0.54 -16.50 -7.00
C ILE A 185 1.62 -15.40 -6.95
N PRO A 186 2.93 -15.69 -7.04
CA PRO A 186 3.96 -14.65 -7.08
C PRO A 186 3.89 -13.85 -8.40
N LEU A 187 4.27 -12.57 -8.36
CA LEU A 187 4.45 -11.77 -9.58
C LEU A 187 5.65 -12.28 -10.38
N ASP A 188 5.50 -12.39 -11.70
CA ASP A 188 6.57 -12.82 -12.59
C ASP A 188 7.70 -11.76 -12.63
N LEU A 189 8.89 -12.16 -12.18
CA LEU A 189 10.06 -11.30 -12.09
C LEU A 189 10.70 -11.00 -13.46
N SER A 190 10.29 -11.71 -14.52
CA SER A 190 10.77 -11.52 -15.88
C SER A 190 10.17 -10.28 -16.57
N LYS A 191 9.06 -9.77 -16.05
CA LYS A 191 8.33 -8.58 -16.52
C LYS A 191 8.36 -7.47 -15.44
N PRO A 192 7.99 -6.21 -15.77
CA PRO A 192 7.73 -5.20 -14.77
C PRO A 192 6.72 -5.69 -13.71
N LEU A 193 6.95 -5.37 -12.43
CA LEU A 193 6.29 -6.04 -11.31
C LEU A 193 4.90 -5.49 -10.98
N TRP A 194 4.03 -5.48 -11.99
CA TRP A 194 2.64 -5.07 -11.86
C TRP A 194 1.77 -5.86 -12.85
N GLU A 195 0.50 -6.05 -12.51
CA GLU A 195 -0.50 -6.65 -13.41
C GLU A 195 -1.90 -6.26 -12.99
N MET A 196 -2.83 -6.25 -13.95
CA MET A 196 -4.21 -5.88 -13.76
C MET A 196 -5.12 -7.00 -14.24
N HIS A 197 -6.14 -7.31 -13.45
CA HIS A 197 -7.17 -8.27 -13.81
C HIS A 197 -8.50 -7.53 -13.93
N ILE A 198 -9.21 -7.71 -15.04
CA ILE A 198 -10.51 -7.08 -15.28
C ILE A 198 -11.60 -8.14 -15.16
N LEU A 199 -12.41 -8.03 -14.12
CA LEU A 199 -13.52 -8.92 -13.83
C LEU A 199 -14.82 -8.21 -14.21
N ASN A 200 -15.33 -8.47 -15.42
CA ASN A 200 -16.62 -7.97 -15.87
C ASN A 200 -17.75 -8.87 -15.33
N VAL A 201 -17.95 -8.78 -14.03
CA VAL A 201 -19.05 -9.43 -13.31
C VAL A 201 -19.68 -8.40 -12.38
N LYS A 202 -21.02 -8.36 -12.37
CA LYS A 202 -21.78 -7.46 -11.51
C LYS A 202 -21.83 -8.03 -10.10
N THR A 203 -21.33 -7.28 -9.14
CA THR A 203 -21.39 -7.58 -7.70
C THR A 203 -22.46 -6.72 -7.03
N SER A 204 -22.60 -6.88 -5.71
CA SER A 204 -23.49 -6.02 -4.91
C SER A 204 -23.19 -4.53 -5.03
N ASP A 205 -21.90 -4.17 -5.17
CA ASP A 205 -21.42 -2.78 -5.07
C ASP A 205 -20.86 -2.19 -6.38
N ALA A 206 -20.73 -2.98 -7.46
CA ALA A 206 -20.16 -2.55 -8.73
C ALA A 206 -20.67 -3.36 -9.95
N GLU A 207 -20.60 -2.77 -11.14
CA GLU A 207 -20.91 -3.46 -12.40
C GLU A 207 -19.73 -4.28 -12.94
N ALA A 208 -18.50 -3.91 -12.57
CA ALA A 208 -17.27 -4.64 -12.88
C ALA A 208 -16.14 -4.21 -11.93
N ILE A 209 -15.08 -5.03 -11.83
CA ILE A 209 -13.96 -4.82 -10.90
C ILE A 209 -12.63 -4.89 -11.65
N ALA A 210 -11.80 -3.87 -11.51
CA ALA A 210 -10.38 -3.94 -11.86
C ALA A 210 -9.55 -4.25 -10.61
N VAL A 211 -8.84 -5.38 -10.61
CA VAL A 211 -7.92 -5.77 -9.55
C VAL A 211 -6.50 -5.46 -10.00
N PHE A 212 -5.85 -4.51 -9.32
CA PHE A 212 -4.49 -4.09 -9.64
C PHE A 212 -3.51 -4.64 -8.59
N ARG A 213 -2.51 -5.40 -9.04
CA ARG A 213 -1.44 -5.94 -8.21
C ARG A 213 -0.13 -5.23 -8.53
N ILE A 214 0.55 -4.73 -7.51
CA ILE A 214 1.80 -3.98 -7.64
C ILE A 214 2.77 -4.45 -6.56
N HIS A 215 3.96 -4.90 -6.94
CA HIS A 215 4.98 -5.28 -5.97
C HIS A 215 5.42 -4.05 -5.16
N HIS A 216 5.51 -4.18 -3.83
CA HIS A 216 5.74 -3.04 -2.94
C HIS A 216 7.12 -2.37 -3.14
N SER A 217 8.06 -3.04 -3.82
CA SER A 217 9.34 -2.44 -4.23
C SER A 217 9.19 -1.27 -5.21
N LEU A 218 8.06 -1.16 -5.92
CA LEU A 218 7.80 -0.10 -6.89
C LEU A 218 7.43 1.23 -6.23
N GLY A 219 6.76 1.21 -5.07
CA GLY A 219 6.36 2.43 -4.36
C GLY A 219 5.53 2.15 -3.13
N ASP A 220 5.36 3.18 -2.30
CA ASP A 220 4.45 3.14 -1.16
C ASP A 220 3.03 3.65 -1.51
N GLY A 221 2.11 3.58 -0.55
CA GLY A 221 0.72 4.00 -0.74
C GLY A 221 0.58 5.45 -1.24
N ALA A 222 1.45 6.38 -0.84
CA ALA A 222 1.38 7.75 -1.33
C ALA A 222 1.83 7.89 -2.79
N SER A 223 2.90 7.18 -3.18
CA SER A 223 3.27 7.05 -4.60
C SER A 223 2.16 6.39 -5.41
N LEU A 224 1.47 5.38 -4.87
CA LEU A 224 0.37 4.75 -5.61
C LEU A 224 -0.87 5.64 -5.71
N ILE A 225 -1.14 6.50 -4.73
CA ILE A 225 -2.19 7.52 -4.89
C ILE A 225 -1.81 8.52 -5.98
N SER A 226 -0.57 9.02 -6.06
CA SER A 226 -0.20 9.92 -7.17
C SER A 226 -0.38 9.25 -8.53
N LEU A 227 -0.09 7.95 -8.63
CA LEU A 227 -0.37 7.17 -9.83
C LEU A 227 -1.87 7.03 -10.12
N LEU A 228 -2.69 6.73 -9.11
CA LEU A 228 -4.14 6.66 -9.27
C LEU A 228 -4.69 7.99 -9.81
N LEU A 229 -4.25 9.12 -9.26
CA LEU A 229 -4.67 10.45 -9.73
C LEU A 229 -4.25 10.67 -11.19
N ALA A 230 -3.05 10.24 -11.59
CA ALA A 230 -2.59 10.36 -12.97
C ALA A 230 -3.42 9.51 -13.95
N CYS A 231 -3.90 8.34 -13.52
CA CYS A 231 -4.70 7.40 -14.31
C CYS A 231 -6.21 7.70 -14.28
N THR A 232 -6.64 8.73 -13.55
CA THR A 232 -8.07 9.06 -13.38
C THR A 232 -8.35 10.51 -13.76
N ARG A 233 -9.62 10.79 -14.06
CA ARG A 233 -10.14 12.12 -14.35
C ARG A 233 -11.41 12.37 -13.56
N LYS A 234 -11.78 13.63 -13.33
CA LYS A 234 -13.07 13.91 -12.69
C LYS A 234 -14.20 13.41 -13.58
N THR A 235 -15.21 12.77 -13.00
CA THR A 235 -16.36 12.32 -13.80
C THR A 235 -17.16 13.50 -14.37
N SER A 236 -17.16 14.64 -13.67
CA SER A 236 -17.80 15.89 -14.13
C SER A 236 -17.00 16.66 -15.17
N ASP A 237 -15.69 16.41 -15.27
CA ASP A 237 -14.77 17.11 -16.18
C ASP A 237 -13.67 16.13 -16.62
N PRO A 238 -13.82 15.50 -17.80
CA PRO A 238 -12.93 14.45 -18.29
C PRO A 238 -11.48 14.90 -18.53
N ASP A 239 -11.20 16.20 -18.60
CA ASP A 239 -9.84 16.72 -18.80
C ASP A 239 -9.15 17.09 -17.48
N ALA A 240 -9.92 17.28 -16.40
CA ALA A 240 -9.40 17.67 -15.10
C ALA A 240 -8.90 16.48 -14.25
N LEU A 241 -7.77 16.69 -13.57
CA LEU A 241 -7.28 15.78 -12.54
C LEU A 241 -8.12 15.90 -11.25
N PRO A 242 -8.36 14.77 -10.54
CA PRO A 242 -9.04 14.79 -9.24
C PRO A 242 -8.26 15.55 -8.18
N SER A 243 -8.94 16.08 -7.16
CA SER A 243 -8.31 16.79 -6.04
C SER A 243 -8.21 15.91 -4.79
N ILE A 244 -7.18 16.13 -3.97
CA ILE A 244 -7.05 15.53 -2.64
C ILE A 244 -7.10 16.62 -1.56
N PRO A 245 -7.59 16.32 -0.34
CA PRO A 245 -7.59 17.28 0.75
C PRO A 245 -6.19 17.82 1.03
N ALA A 246 -6.03 19.15 1.02
CA ALA A 246 -4.81 19.78 1.50
C ALA A 246 -4.76 19.72 3.03
N GLN A 247 -3.70 19.16 3.59
CA GLN A 247 -3.48 19.19 5.03
C GLN A 247 -3.06 20.60 5.44
N GLN A 248 -3.96 21.38 6.04
CA GLN A 248 -3.61 22.70 6.56
C GLN A 248 -2.63 22.54 7.73
N ARG A 249 -1.48 23.20 7.65
CA ARG A 249 -0.61 23.37 8.83
C ARG A 249 -1.34 24.28 9.79
N ALA A 250 -1.67 23.79 10.98
CA ALA A 250 -2.00 24.68 12.09
C ALA A 250 -0.75 25.55 12.33
N GLY A 251 -0.85 26.83 11.97
CA GLY A 251 0.21 27.80 12.26
C GLY A 251 0.38 27.86 13.78
N SER A 252 1.52 27.45 14.29
CA SER A 252 1.84 27.69 15.69
C SER A 252 2.14 29.18 15.86
N HIS A 253 1.13 29.98 16.21
CA HIS A 253 1.36 31.30 16.80
C HIS A 253 1.98 31.07 18.18
N PHE A 254 3.32 31.01 18.25
CA PHE A 254 4.00 31.18 19.52
C PHE A 254 3.84 32.63 19.92
N SER A 255 3.05 32.90 20.96
CA SER A 255 3.01 34.21 21.60
C SER A 255 4.43 34.54 22.06
N GLY A 256 5.05 35.56 21.46
CA GLY A 256 6.40 36.00 21.81
C GLY A 256 6.47 36.36 23.30
N GLY A 257 7.31 35.65 24.06
CA GLY A 257 7.49 35.86 25.49
C GLY A 257 8.14 34.65 26.19
N PHE A 258 8.58 34.85 27.44
CA PHE A 258 9.21 33.82 28.27
C PHE A 258 8.36 32.54 28.39
N TRP A 259 7.05 32.69 28.58
CA TRP A 259 6.11 31.57 28.66
C TRP A 259 6.01 30.79 27.35
N GLY A 260 6.06 31.46 26.20
CA GLY A 260 6.09 30.81 24.89
C GLY A 260 7.34 29.94 24.72
N LEU A 261 8.50 30.45 25.13
CA LEU A 261 9.77 29.71 25.12
C LEU A 261 9.73 28.51 26.07
N PHE A 262 9.18 28.68 27.28
CA PHE A 262 9.02 27.60 28.25
C PHE A 262 8.13 26.47 27.73
N PHE A 263 6.95 26.79 27.17
CA PHE A 263 6.06 25.77 26.59
C PHE A 263 6.67 25.08 25.37
N ALA A 264 7.42 25.80 24.54
CA ALA A 264 8.18 25.22 23.43
C ALA A 264 9.22 24.22 23.95
N MET A 265 10.04 24.63 24.93
CA MET A 265 11.06 23.77 25.54
C MET A 265 10.43 22.53 26.21
N TRP A 266 9.34 22.71 26.95
CA TRP A 266 8.60 21.60 27.55
C TRP A 266 8.07 20.62 26.52
N THR A 267 7.55 21.12 25.39
CA THR A 267 7.08 20.29 24.28
C THR A 267 8.24 19.48 23.67
N VAL A 268 9.41 20.12 23.49
CA VAL A 268 10.63 19.43 23.02
C VAL A 268 11.09 18.36 24.01
N LEU A 269 11.12 18.65 25.32
CA LEU A 269 11.47 17.66 26.35
C LEU A 269 10.52 16.47 26.34
N ARG A 270 9.20 16.70 26.24
CA ARG A 270 8.20 15.64 26.09
C ARG A 270 8.43 14.82 24.83
N MET A 271 8.76 15.47 23.71
CA MET A 271 9.07 14.79 22.46
C MET A 271 10.29 13.88 22.58
N ILE A 272 11.37 14.36 23.21
CA ILE A 272 12.59 13.57 23.47
C ILE A 272 12.25 12.36 24.34
N TRP A 273 11.54 12.58 25.45
CA TRP A 273 11.17 11.50 26.37
C TRP A 273 10.28 10.45 25.69
N ASN A 274 9.23 10.87 25.00
CA ASN A 274 8.34 9.95 24.28
C ASN A 274 9.10 9.16 23.21
N THR A 275 10.00 9.81 22.47
CA THR A 275 10.84 9.17 21.46
C THR A 275 11.75 8.11 22.08
N LEU A 276 12.37 8.41 23.23
CA LEU A 276 13.20 7.45 23.97
C LEU A 276 12.36 6.23 24.40
N VAL A 277 11.19 6.45 25.00
CA VAL A 277 10.30 5.37 25.43
C VAL A 277 9.87 4.52 24.23
N ASP A 278 9.50 5.14 23.10
CA ASP A 278 9.09 4.41 21.90
C ASP A 278 10.24 3.62 21.28
N LEU A 279 11.46 4.17 21.26
CA LEU A 279 12.64 3.45 20.79
C LEU A 279 12.94 2.24 21.68
N VAL A 280 12.85 2.38 23.01
CA VAL A 280 13.01 1.27 23.95
C VAL A 280 11.94 0.21 23.73
N LEU A 281 10.68 0.60 23.55
CA LEU A 281 9.59 -0.33 23.26
C LEU A 281 9.75 -1.01 21.90
N PHE A 282 10.25 -0.30 20.89
CA PHE A 282 10.55 -0.87 19.57
C PHE A 282 11.65 -1.93 19.66
N VAL A 283 12.75 -1.64 20.37
CA VAL A 283 13.83 -2.59 20.64
C VAL A 283 13.32 -3.77 21.48
N ALA A 284 12.53 -3.53 22.53
CA ALA A 284 11.93 -4.59 23.31
C ALA A 284 11.04 -5.47 22.43
N THR A 285 10.25 -4.89 21.51
CA THR A 285 9.42 -5.63 20.54
C THR A 285 10.25 -6.47 19.60
N MET A 286 11.42 -5.99 19.16
CA MET A 286 12.35 -6.79 18.37
C MET A 286 12.87 -8.01 19.16
N LEU A 287 13.22 -7.81 20.44
CA LEU A 287 13.89 -8.82 21.25
C LEU A 287 12.93 -9.85 21.87
N PHE A 288 11.93 -9.40 22.65
CA PHE A 288 11.12 -10.28 23.50
C PHE A 288 9.68 -9.82 23.77
N LEU A 289 9.32 -8.56 23.47
CA LEU A 289 7.99 -8.01 23.78
C LEU A 289 6.99 -8.41 22.70
N GLU A 290 6.40 -9.59 22.90
CA GLU A 290 5.39 -10.18 22.03
C GLU A 290 3.96 -9.87 22.53
N ASP A 291 3.02 -9.64 21.61
CA ASP A 291 1.58 -9.49 21.90
C ASP A 291 0.95 -10.78 22.42
N THR A 292 -0.08 -10.63 23.24
CA THR A 292 -0.89 -11.75 23.75
C THR A 292 -1.43 -12.57 22.59
N LYS A 293 -1.42 -13.90 22.71
CA LYS A 293 -2.09 -14.77 21.74
C LYS A 293 -3.60 -14.54 21.84
N THR A 294 -4.20 -14.03 20.77
CA THR A 294 -5.64 -13.74 20.69
C THR A 294 -6.21 -14.34 19.40
N PRO A 295 -7.55 -14.48 19.28
CA PRO A 295 -8.22 -14.86 18.03
C PRO A 295 -8.01 -13.90 16.82
N LEU A 296 -7.12 -12.91 16.94
CA LEU A 296 -6.73 -12.00 15.87
C LEU A 296 -5.26 -12.16 15.48
N LYS A 297 -4.44 -12.78 16.33
CA LYS A 297 -3.00 -12.85 16.14
C LYS A 297 -2.62 -14.03 15.27
N GLY A 298 -1.87 -13.77 14.21
CA GLY A 298 -1.39 -14.80 13.29
C GLY A 298 -0.28 -15.67 13.87
N ALA A 299 -0.22 -16.91 13.41
CA ALA A 299 0.89 -17.81 13.68
C ALA A 299 2.10 -17.50 12.77
N SER A 300 3.27 -18.04 13.09
CA SER A 300 4.43 -17.97 12.20
C SER A 300 4.11 -18.59 10.83
N GLY A 301 4.45 -17.91 9.74
CA GLY A 301 4.15 -18.36 8.38
C GLY A 301 2.85 -17.80 7.79
N VAL A 302 2.08 -17.02 8.56
CA VAL A 302 0.81 -16.41 8.12
C VAL A 302 0.95 -15.51 6.89
N GLU A 303 2.14 -14.98 6.64
CA GLU A 303 2.47 -14.18 5.45
C GLU A 303 2.50 -14.99 4.14
N LEU A 304 2.63 -16.32 4.23
CA LEU A 304 2.66 -17.23 3.07
C LEU A 304 1.29 -17.86 2.79
N LYS A 305 0.32 -17.65 3.69
CA LYS A 305 -1.02 -18.19 3.55
C LYS A 305 -1.89 -17.30 2.63
N PRO A 306 -2.89 -17.90 1.94
CA PRO A 306 -3.89 -17.13 1.22
C PRO A 306 -4.54 -16.09 2.12
N LYS A 307 -4.86 -14.92 1.56
CA LYS A 307 -5.59 -13.85 2.27
C LYS A 307 -6.97 -13.67 1.67
N ARG A 308 -7.98 -13.58 2.54
CA ARG A 308 -9.32 -13.12 2.16
C ARG A 308 -9.36 -11.60 2.21
N PHE A 309 -9.90 -10.99 1.17
CA PHE A 309 -10.05 -9.55 1.06
C PHE A 309 -11.52 -9.20 1.02
N VAL A 310 -11.99 -8.50 2.04
CA VAL A 310 -13.37 -8.01 2.12
C VAL A 310 -13.36 -6.51 2.39
N HIS A 311 -14.45 -5.85 2.05
CA HIS A 311 -14.58 -4.42 2.32
C HIS A 311 -16.00 -4.05 2.74
N ARG A 312 -16.11 -2.92 3.44
CA ARG A 312 -17.36 -2.28 3.82
C ARG A 312 -17.24 -0.79 3.60
N THR A 313 -18.21 -0.20 2.93
CA THR A 313 -18.25 1.25 2.74
C THR A 313 -19.20 1.90 3.74
N VAL A 314 -18.69 2.88 4.48
CA VAL A 314 -19.47 3.69 5.42
C VAL A 314 -19.45 5.17 5.02
N SER A 315 -20.34 5.96 5.60
CA SER A 315 -20.42 7.41 5.39
C SER A 315 -19.16 8.11 5.95
N LEU A 316 -18.44 8.84 5.10
CA LEU A 316 -17.34 9.69 5.56
C LEU A 316 -17.87 10.88 6.40
N ASP A 317 -19.08 11.33 6.11
CA ASP A 317 -19.69 12.45 6.82
C ASP A 317 -20.08 12.06 8.26
N ASP A 318 -20.45 10.80 8.50
CA ASP A 318 -20.67 10.27 9.85
C ASP A 318 -19.37 10.31 10.67
N ILE A 319 -18.24 9.94 10.05
CA ILE A 319 -16.91 10.03 10.70
C ILE A 319 -16.54 11.50 10.96
N LYS A 320 -16.85 12.42 10.04
CA LYS A 320 -16.61 13.86 10.24
C LYS A 320 -17.48 14.43 11.36
N LEU A 321 -18.73 13.99 11.48
CA LEU A 321 -19.63 14.38 12.57
C LEU A 321 -19.01 13.99 13.92
N VAL A 322 -18.65 12.71 14.09
CA VAL A 322 -18.00 12.20 15.29
C VAL A 322 -16.70 12.97 15.60
N LYS A 323 -15.87 13.18 14.57
CA LYS A 323 -14.63 13.93 14.68
C LYS A 323 -14.86 15.34 15.22
N ASN A 324 -15.84 16.07 14.67
CA ASN A 324 -16.10 17.46 14.99
C ASN A 324 -16.65 17.60 16.41
N ALA A 325 -17.65 16.81 16.77
CA ALA A 325 -18.23 16.79 18.11
C ALA A 325 -17.18 16.48 19.19
N MET A 326 -16.31 15.52 18.92
CA MET A 326 -15.25 15.10 19.84
C MET A 326 -13.96 15.92 19.73
N LYS A 327 -13.93 16.97 18.89
CA LYS A 327 -12.78 17.87 18.67
C LYS A 327 -11.47 17.11 18.38
N MET A 328 -11.52 16.18 17.44
CA MET A 328 -10.40 15.30 17.07
C MET A 328 -10.11 15.29 15.57
N THR A 329 -9.24 14.39 15.10
CA THR A 329 -8.95 14.15 13.68
C THR A 329 -9.66 12.90 13.17
N ILE A 330 -9.75 12.73 11.84
CA ILE A 330 -10.31 11.51 11.23
C ILE A 330 -9.54 10.28 11.70
N ASN A 331 -8.20 10.36 11.77
CA ASN A 331 -7.35 9.27 12.24
C ASN A 331 -7.66 8.87 13.69
N ASP A 332 -7.95 9.84 14.56
CA ASP A 332 -8.33 9.57 15.94
C ASP A 332 -9.68 8.83 16.00
N ALA A 333 -10.64 9.26 15.20
CA ALA A 333 -11.97 8.66 15.12
C ALA A 333 -11.91 7.21 14.60
N ILE A 334 -11.25 6.96 13.46
CA ILE A 334 -11.19 5.61 12.87
C ILE A 334 -10.42 4.62 13.74
N VAL A 335 -9.38 5.06 14.47
CA VAL A 335 -8.67 4.20 15.43
C VAL A 335 -9.58 3.84 16.59
N GLY A 336 -10.31 4.81 17.16
CA GLY A 336 -11.26 4.55 18.24
C GLY A 336 -12.42 3.63 17.82
N VAL A 337 -13.00 3.85 16.62
CA VAL A 337 -14.01 2.94 16.03
C VAL A 337 -13.44 1.54 15.85
N THR A 338 -12.20 1.42 15.38
CA THR A 338 -11.54 0.12 15.21
C THR A 338 -11.31 -0.58 16.54
N GLN A 339 -10.89 0.15 17.58
CA GLN A 339 -10.77 -0.41 18.93
C GLN A 339 -12.12 -0.92 19.47
N ALA A 340 -13.20 -0.19 19.22
CA ALA A 340 -14.55 -0.62 19.60
C ALA A 340 -14.98 -1.88 18.83
N GLY A 341 -14.82 -1.91 17.50
CA GLY A 341 -15.20 -3.06 16.68
C GLY A 341 -14.37 -4.31 16.99
N LEU A 342 -13.05 -4.17 17.18
CA LEU A 342 -12.20 -5.28 17.63
C LEU A 342 -12.60 -5.78 19.03
N SER A 343 -13.06 -4.89 19.91
CA SER A 343 -13.59 -5.30 21.22
C SER A 343 -14.86 -6.12 21.08
N ARG A 344 -15.78 -5.74 20.19
CA ARG A 344 -16.99 -6.53 19.90
C ARG A 344 -16.66 -7.90 19.33
N TYR A 345 -15.77 -7.94 18.34
CA TYR A 345 -15.33 -9.18 17.71
C TYR A 345 -14.68 -10.14 18.73
N LEU A 346 -13.73 -9.64 19.53
CA LEU A 346 -13.06 -10.43 20.56
C LEU A 346 -14.02 -10.90 21.64
N ASN A 347 -14.94 -10.04 22.10
CA ASN A 347 -15.92 -10.43 23.12
C ASN A 347 -16.79 -11.58 22.65
N ARG A 348 -17.21 -11.56 21.38
CA ARG A 348 -17.96 -12.67 20.78
C ARG A 348 -17.10 -13.92 20.66
N LYS A 349 -15.88 -13.83 20.11
CA LYS A 349 -15.00 -14.99 19.93
C LYS A 349 -14.60 -15.68 21.25
N TYR A 350 -14.35 -14.93 22.30
CA TYR A 350 -14.12 -15.52 23.63
C TYR A 350 -15.42 -16.04 24.27
N GLY A 351 -16.57 -15.43 23.93
CA GLY A 351 -17.89 -15.94 24.31
C GLY A 351 -18.18 -17.31 23.72
N ASP A 352 -18.02 -17.47 22.40
CA ASP A 352 -18.22 -18.72 21.67
C ASP A 352 -17.31 -19.85 22.21
N GLN A 353 -16.11 -19.50 22.70
CA GLN A 353 -15.19 -20.46 23.36
C GLN A 353 -15.64 -20.84 24.78
N SER A 354 -16.37 -19.95 25.46
CA SER A 354 -16.83 -20.12 26.84
C SER A 354 -18.22 -20.76 26.98
N GLU A 355 -19.03 -20.80 25.91
CA GLU A 355 -20.32 -21.51 25.89
C GLU A 355 -20.18 -23.04 25.98
N ILE A 356 -18.96 -23.57 25.94
CA ILE A 356 -18.66 -24.96 26.33
C ILE A 356 -18.71 -25.14 27.86
N GLU A 357 -18.66 -24.07 28.66
CA GLU A 357 -18.49 -24.18 30.12
C GLU A 357 -19.51 -23.50 31.02
N ASP A 358 -20.41 -22.61 30.61
CA ASP A 358 -21.60 -22.26 31.44
C ASP A 358 -22.56 -21.31 30.73
N GLY A 359 -23.85 -21.68 30.72
CA GLY A 359 -24.93 -20.86 30.20
C GLY A 359 -25.45 -19.86 31.24
N GLU A 360 -25.27 -18.56 30.98
CA GLU A 360 -26.19 -17.53 31.48
C GLU A 360 -26.04 -16.20 30.72
N ASN A 361 -27.19 -15.70 30.25
CA ASN A 361 -27.35 -14.51 29.43
C ASN A 361 -27.25 -13.22 30.27
N GLY A 362 -26.17 -12.48 30.07
CA GLY A 362 -26.02 -11.08 30.47
C GLY A 362 -24.98 -10.40 29.56
N LYS A 363 -24.83 -9.06 29.64
CA LYS A 363 -23.70 -8.31 29.00
C LYS A 363 -22.36 -8.75 29.63
N LYS A 364 -21.94 -9.98 29.35
CA LYS A 364 -20.72 -10.58 29.90
C LYS A 364 -19.55 -10.07 29.08
N ASN A 365 -18.61 -9.41 29.75
CA ASN A 365 -17.32 -9.09 29.16
C ASN A 365 -16.47 -10.36 29.18
N ASN A 366 -16.44 -11.04 28.04
CA ASN A 366 -15.74 -12.31 27.85
C ASN A 366 -14.25 -12.10 27.56
N ILE A 367 -13.79 -10.86 27.40
CA ILE A 367 -12.40 -10.56 27.04
C ILE A 367 -11.52 -10.78 28.28
N PRO A 368 -10.46 -11.62 28.19
CA PRO A 368 -9.49 -11.79 29.26
C PRO A 368 -8.91 -10.46 29.76
N LYS A 369 -8.65 -10.38 31.07
CA LYS A 369 -7.96 -9.23 31.66
C LYS A 369 -6.54 -9.12 31.08
N SER A 370 -6.09 -7.89 30.82
CA SER A 370 -4.70 -7.59 30.42
C SER A 370 -4.25 -8.13 29.05
N ILE A 371 -5.10 -8.01 28.01
CA ILE A 371 -4.66 -8.26 26.64
C ILE A 371 -3.73 -7.15 26.15
N ARG A 372 -2.56 -7.54 25.64
CA ARG A 372 -1.69 -6.67 24.85
C ARG A 372 -1.99 -6.87 23.38
N LEU A 373 -2.52 -5.82 22.76
CA LEU A 373 -2.81 -5.76 21.33
C LEU A 373 -2.20 -4.48 20.77
N ARG A 374 -1.29 -4.62 19.81
CA ARG A 374 -0.61 -3.50 19.16
C ARG A 374 -0.74 -3.64 17.65
N ALA A 375 -0.93 -2.50 16.99
CA ALA A 375 -0.92 -2.39 15.55
C ALA A 375 0.41 -1.83 15.06
N SER A 376 0.94 -2.40 13.98
CA SER A 376 1.99 -1.76 13.20
C SER A 376 1.35 -0.78 12.22
N VAL A 377 1.60 0.51 12.44
CA VAL A 377 1.09 1.59 11.60
C VAL A 377 2.19 2.06 10.66
N LEU A 378 1.89 2.06 9.36
CA LEU A 378 2.81 2.51 8.32
C LEU A 378 2.56 4.00 8.08
N VAL A 379 3.59 4.82 8.25
CA VAL A 379 3.50 6.28 8.12
C VAL A 379 4.46 6.75 7.05
N ASN A 380 3.96 7.54 6.10
CA ASN A 380 4.81 8.21 5.12
C ASN A 380 5.67 9.27 5.83
N VAL A 381 7.00 9.19 5.71
CA VAL A 381 7.92 10.16 6.31
C VAL A 381 8.08 11.42 5.46
N ARG A 382 7.46 11.48 4.28
CA ARG A 382 7.42 12.69 3.44
C ARG A 382 6.60 13.79 4.12
N PRO A 383 7.07 15.05 4.12
CA PRO A 383 6.23 16.20 4.45
C PRO A 383 5.17 16.31 3.35
N THR A 384 3.89 16.16 3.66
CA THR A 384 2.84 16.09 2.62
C THR A 384 1.95 17.35 2.59
N PRO A 385 2.25 18.32 1.70
CA PRO A 385 1.32 19.39 1.35
C PRO A 385 0.58 19.10 0.03
N GLY A 386 -0.58 18.43 0.11
CA GLY A 386 -1.60 18.41 -0.95
C GLY A 386 -1.19 17.83 -2.31
N ILE A 387 -1.99 18.12 -3.34
CA ILE A 387 -1.88 17.51 -4.67
C ILE A 387 -0.64 17.95 -5.46
N GLN A 388 -0.16 19.18 -5.24
CA GLN A 388 1.05 19.70 -5.89
C GLN A 388 2.25 18.80 -5.57
N THR A 389 2.37 18.35 -4.32
CA THR A 389 3.41 17.41 -3.90
C THR A 389 3.26 16.04 -4.55
N LEU A 390 2.04 15.58 -4.85
CA LEU A 390 1.84 14.33 -5.56
C LEU A 390 2.18 14.44 -7.05
N ALA A 391 1.94 15.60 -7.67
CA ALA A 391 2.42 15.88 -9.02
C ALA A 391 3.96 15.95 -9.07
N ASP A 392 4.58 16.57 -8.06
CA ASP A 392 6.04 16.60 -7.91
C ASP A 392 6.65 15.21 -7.70
N LEU A 393 5.90 14.23 -7.15
CA LEU A 393 6.34 12.83 -7.06
C LEU A 393 6.45 12.17 -8.44
N MET A 394 5.60 12.58 -9.39
CA MET A 394 5.57 12.06 -10.76
C MET A 394 6.55 12.79 -11.67
N ALA A 395 7.04 13.96 -11.25
CA ALA A 395 8.12 14.67 -11.93
C ALA A 395 9.43 13.90 -11.80
N ASP A 396 10.35 14.13 -12.75
CA ASP A 396 11.62 13.39 -12.85
C ASP A 396 12.35 13.28 -11.51
N GLU A 397 12.86 12.09 -11.16
CA GLU A 397 13.51 11.81 -9.86
C GLU A 397 14.69 12.77 -9.61
N SER A 398 15.27 13.33 -10.68
CA SER A 398 16.31 14.37 -10.69
C SER A 398 15.86 15.70 -10.06
N ASN A 399 14.59 16.07 -10.13
CA ASN A 399 14.06 17.36 -9.68
C ASN A 399 13.81 17.43 -8.16
N ASN A 400 13.59 16.29 -7.49
CA ASN A 400 13.44 16.24 -6.03
C ASN A 400 13.97 14.92 -5.43
N PRO A 401 15.31 14.72 -5.42
CA PRO A 401 15.93 13.46 -4.99
C PRO A 401 15.66 13.12 -3.51
N LYS A 402 15.30 14.12 -2.70
CA LYS A 402 15.02 13.94 -1.27
C LYS A 402 13.63 13.35 -1.03
N TRP A 403 12.63 13.72 -1.83
CA TRP A 403 11.23 13.36 -1.57
C TRP A 403 10.48 12.70 -2.73
N GLY A 404 11.15 12.40 -3.85
CA GLY A 404 10.55 11.80 -5.05
C GLY A 404 9.89 10.41 -4.86
N TRP A 405 9.44 9.86 -5.99
CA TRP A 405 8.77 8.58 -6.09
C TRP A 405 9.51 7.44 -5.35
N GLY A 406 8.75 6.51 -4.77
CA GLY A 406 9.28 5.27 -4.20
C GLY A 406 8.82 5.01 -2.76
N ASN A 407 9.61 4.27 -2.00
CA ASN A 407 9.26 3.86 -0.64
C ASN A 407 9.89 4.79 0.41
N ARG A 408 9.04 5.56 1.10
CA ARG A 408 9.38 6.47 2.21
C ARG A 408 8.47 6.22 3.41
N ILE A 409 8.45 4.98 3.91
CA ILE A 409 7.60 4.57 5.03
C ILE A 409 8.44 4.32 6.28
N GLY A 410 8.01 4.92 7.39
CA GLY A 410 8.40 4.55 8.74
C GLY A 410 7.32 3.74 9.45
N TYR A 411 7.69 3.02 10.50
CA TYR A 411 6.77 2.25 11.34
C TYR A 411 6.54 2.95 12.68
N ILE A 412 5.29 2.91 13.14
CA ILE A 412 4.89 3.24 14.50
C ILE A 412 4.21 2.00 15.10
N ILE A 413 4.56 1.64 16.32
CA ILE A 413 3.85 0.60 17.07
C ILE A 413 2.78 1.29 17.93
N LEU A 414 1.52 1.12 17.54
CA LEU A 414 0.37 1.75 18.16
C LEU A 414 -0.35 0.78 19.12
N PRO A 415 -0.43 1.06 20.44
CA PRO A 415 -1.20 0.21 21.34
C PRO A 415 -2.70 0.40 21.14
N PHE A 416 -3.41 -0.70 20.93
CA PHE A 416 -4.86 -0.75 20.83
C PHE A 416 -5.42 -1.30 22.13
N THR A 417 -6.23 -0.50 22.81
CA THR A 417 -6.99 -0.94 23.98
C THR A 417 -8.28 -1.59 23.51
N VAL A 418 -8.43 -2.88 23.81
CA VAL A 418 -9.65 -3.65 23.59
C VAL A 418 -10.33 -3.96 24.92
N GLY A 419 -11.66 -3.98 24.92
CA GLY A 419 -12.48 -4.16 26.10
C GLY A 419 -13.80 -3.42 25.95
N LEU A 420 -14.93 -4.07 26.26
CA LEU A 420 -16.23 -3.40 26.28
C LEU A 420 -16.19 -2.21 27.25
N GLN A 421 -16.78 -1.09 26.84
CA GLN A 421 -16.87 0.13 27.65
C GLN A 421 -18.35 0.46 27.89
N ASP A 422 -18.66 0.97 29.07
CA ASP A 422 -20.00 1.45 29.38
C ASP A 422 -20.35 2.71 28.58
N ASP A 423 -19.37 3.61 28.41
CA ASP A 423 -19.44 4.76 27.51
C ASP A 423 -18.84 4.42 26.13
N PRO A 424 -19.63 4.39 25.04
CA PRO A 424 -19.13 4.15 23.70
C PRO A 424 -18.06 5.14 23.23
N LEU A 425 -18.07 6.37 23.74
CA LEU A 425 -17.13 7.42 23.38
C LEU A 425 -15.75 7.24 24.04
N GLU A 426 -15.63 6.34 25.01
CA GLU A 426 -14.37 6.13 25.73
C GLU A 426 -13.26 5.58 24.82
N HIS A 427 -13.61 4.74 23.84
CA HIS A 427 -12.65 4.29 22.83
C HIS A 427 -12.05 5.46 22.04
N LEU A 428 -12.86 6.47 21.70
CA LEU A 428 -12.40 7.65 20.99
C LEU A 428 -11.45 8.51 21.85
N ARG A 429 -11.78 8.72 23.13
CA ARG A 429 -10.93 9.49 24.05
C ARG A 429 -9.56 8.84 24.23
N ARG A 430 -9.54 7.51 24.41
CA ARG A 430 -8.30 6.74 24.50
C ARG A 430 -7.50 6.79 23.22
N ALA A 431 -8.15 6.62 22.06
CA ALA A 431 -7.50 6.74 20.76
C ALA A 431 -6.82 8.10 20.60
N LYS A 432 -7.55 9.19 20.88
CA LYS A 432 -7.03 10.55 20.83
C LYS A 432 -5.81 10.76 21.73
N ALA A 433 -5.91 10.40 23.01
CA ALA A 433 -4.81 10.58 23.97
C ALA A 433 -3.55 9.81 23.54
N MET A 434 -3.75 8.58 23.06
CA MET A 434 -2.69 7.71 22.58
C MET A 434 -2.02 8.26 21.30
N ILE A 435 -2.80 8.71 20.33
CA ILE A 435 -2.29 9.28 19.08
C ILE A 435 -1.59 10.62 19.33
N ASP A 436 -2.16 11.50 20.15
CA ASP A 436 -1.55 12.80 20.47
C ASP A 436 -0.19 12.61 21.18
N ARG A 437 -0.05 11.57 22.02
CA ARG A 437 1.25 11.18 22.59
C ARG A 437 2.21 10.67 21.51
N LYS A 438 1.75 9.85 20.57
CA LYS A 438 2.58 9.32 19.46
C LYS A 438 2.97 10.38 18.43
N LYS A 439 2.15 11.41 18.20
CA LYS A 439 2.51 12.58 17.38
C LYS A 439 3.67 13.37 17.99
N LEU A 440 3.82 13.33 19.31
CA LEU A 440 4.97 13.88 20.04
C LEU A 440 6.10 12.84 20.16
N SER A 441 6.37 12.07 19.12
CA SER A 441 7.45 11.08 19.04
C SER A 441 8.01 11.04 17.63
N LEU A 442 9.31 10.83 17.49
CA LEU A 442 9.98 10.69 16.19
C LEU A 442 10.13 9.22 15.75
N GLU A 443 9.35 8.31 16.33
CA GLU A 443 9.41 6.85 16.10
C GLU A 443 9.40 6.45 14.61
N ALA A 444 8.51 7.02 13.80
CA ALA A 444 8.44 6.73 12.36
C ALA A 444 9.72 7.14 11.62
N THR A 445 10.24 8.33 11.93
CA THR A 445 11.47 8.85 11.32
C THR A 445 12.68 8.02 11.73
N PHE A 446 12.79 7.66 13.01
CA PHE A 446 13.86 6.80 13.50
C PHE A 446 13.79 5.39 12.91
N SER A 447 12.62 4.76 12.88
CA SER A 447 12.47 3.41 12.31
C SER A 447 12.86 3.36 10.83
N PHE A 448 12.49 4.39 10.04
CA PHE A 448 12.92 4.51 8.65
C PHE A 448 14.44 4.63 8.50
N HIS A 449 15.08 5.55 9.24
CA HIS A 449 16.53 5.76 9.14
C HIS A 449 17.35 4.59 9.69
N ILE A 450 16.89 3.96 10.77
CA ILE A 450 17.51 2.75 11.33
C ILE A 450 17.43 1.61 10.32
N ALA A 451 16.28 1.40 9.67
CA ALA A 451 16.16 0.37 8.64
C ALA A 451 17.17 0.60 7.50
N ILE A 452 17.30 1.83 6.99
CA ILE A 452 18.30 2.16 5.97
C ILE A 452 19.72 1.89 6.45
N LEU A 453 20.05 2.27 7.69
CA LEU A 453 21.36 2.05 8.29
C LEU A 453 21.67 0.54 8.38
N VAL A 454 20.72 -0.26 8.88
CA VAL A 454 20.86 -1.72 8.98
C VAL A 454 21.05 -2.35 7.60
N ILE A 455 20.32 -1.90 6.58
CA ILE A 455 20.50 -2.40 5.20
C ILE A 455 21.90 -2.09 4.67
N LYS A 456 22.45 -0.91 4.99
CA LYS A 456 23.80 -0.52 4.56
C LYS A 456 24.90 -1.31 5.27
N LEU A 457 24.75 -1.56 6.57
CA LEU A 457 25.75 -2.23 7.40
C LEU A 457 25.68 -3.77 7.31
N PHE A 458 24.48 -4.34 7.35
CA PHE A 458 24.25 -5.79 7.50
C PHE A 458 23.51 -6.41 6.30
N GLY A 459 23.09 -5.59 5.33
CA GLY A 459 22.39 -6.04 4.14
C GLY A 459 20.87 -6.19 4.33
N ALA A 460 20.17 -6.31 3.19
CA ALA A 460 18.71 -6.35 3.16
C ALA A 460 18.10 -7.59 3.84
N LYS A 461 18.78 -8.74 3.81
CA LYS A 461 18.30 -9.97 4.48
C LYS A 461 18.23 -9.81 6.00
N ALA A 462 19.25 -9.22 6.61
CA ALA A 462 19.26 -8.95 8.05
C ALA A 462 18.17 -7.95 8.43
N SER A 463 18.03 -6.87 7.65
CA SER A 463 16.95 -5.89 7.87
C SER A 463 15.56 -6.49 7.71
N ALA A 464 15.35 -7.40 6.76
CA ALA A 464 14.08 -8.10 6.58
C ALA A 464 13.75 -9.02 7.74
N ALA A 465 14.74 -9.78 8.25
CA ALA A 465 14.58 -10.61 9.43
C ALA A 465 14.17 -9.79 10.67
N ILE A 466 14.79 -8.62 10.84
CA ILE A 466 14.45 -7.67 11.91
C ILE A 466 13.02 -7.13 11.73
N ALA A 467 12.67 -6.63 10.54
CA ALA A 467 11.34 -6.11 10.27
C ALA A 467 10.26 -7.17 10.49
N ARG A 468 10.47 -8.37 9.95
CA ARG A 468 9.63 -9.54 10.18
C ARG A 468 9.46 -9.85 11.67
N ARG A 469 10.55 -9.83 12.45
CA ARG A 469 10.50 -10.10 13.90
C ARG A 469 9.66 -9.06 14.65
N VAL A 470 9.84 -7.78 14.35
CA VAL A 470 9.04 -6.71 14.97
C VAL A 470 7.56 -6.86 14.64
N ILE A 471 7.24 -7.12 13.36
CA ILE A 471 5.87 -7.20 12.86
C ILE A 471 5.16 -8.47 13.36
N SER A 472 5.83 -9.63 13.39
CA SER A 472 5.27 -10.87 13.96
C SER A 472 5.01 -10.79 15.47
N ASN A 473 5.70 -9.88 16.18
CA ASN A 473 5.48 -9.64 17.61
C ASN A 473 4.30 -8.69 17.89
N THR A 474 3.70 -8.07 16.87
CA THR A 474 2.45 -7.28 16.96
C THR A 474 1.26 -8.06 16.41
N THR A 475 0.03 -7.59 16.67
CA THR A 475 -1.19 -8.34 16.34
C THR A 475 -1.70 -8.06 14.93
N LEU A 476 -1.71 -6.80 14.50
CA LEU A 476 -2.30 -6.39 13.22
C LEU A 476 -1.51 -5.27 12.53
N ALA A 477 -1.77 -5.07 11.24
CA ALA A 477 -1.37 -3.88 10.50
C ALA A 477 -2.55 -2.91 10.38
N PHE A 478 -2.27 -1.62 10.48
CA PHE A 478 -3.28 -0.56 10.34
C PHE A 478 -2.76 0.56 9.45
N SER A 479 -3.57 1.02 8.49
CA SER A 479 -3.20 2.09 7.57
C SER A 479 -4.41 2.88 7.11
N ASN A 480 -4.21 4.16 6.81
CA ASN A 480 -5.22 5.05 6.26
C ASN A 480 -4.62 5.85 5.11
N VAL A 481 -5.29 5.82 3.95
CA VAL A 481 -4.87 6.53 2.75
C VAL A 481 -5.99 7.47 2.31
N VAL A 482 -5.65 8.75 2.18
CA VAL A 482 -6.59 9.78 1.74
C VAL A 482 -6.69 9.73 0.22
N GLY A 483 -7.90 9.55 -0.30
CA GLY A 483 -8.19 9.55 -1.73
C GLY A 483 -8.90 10.81 -2.23
N PRO A 484 -9.36 10.79 -3.49
CA PRO A 484 -10.01 11.90 -4.17
C PRO A 484 -11.27 12.43 -3.46
N LEU A 485 -11.49 13.74 -3.56
CA LEU A 485 -12.68 14.42 -3.04
C LEU A 485 -13.89 14.31 -3.96
N GLU A 486 -13.65 14.18 -5.27
CA GLU A 486 -14.69 14.12 -6.28
C GLU A 486 -14.93 12.70 -6.78
N GLU A 487 -16.04 12.50 -7.49
CA GLU A 487 -16.20 11.30 -8.33
C GLU A 487 -15.16 11.31 -9.45
N ILE A 488 -14.58 10.14 -9.71
CA ILE A 488 -13.50 9.96 -10.67
C ILE A 488 -13.86 8.84 -11.63
N SER A 489 -13.35 8.94 -12.85
CA SER A 489 -13.42 7.90 -13.86
C SER A 489 -12.02 7.33 -14.10
N PHE A 490 -11.92 6.00 -14.09
CA PHE A 490 -10.72 5.26 -14.45
C PHE A 490 -10.76 4.95 -15.95
N TYR A 491 -10.03 5.74 -16.75
CA TYR A 491 -10.05 5.71 -18.21
C TYR A 491 -11.46 5.69 -18.81
N GLY A 492 -12.33 6.60 -18.34
CA GLY A 492 -13.71 6.72 -18.82
C GLY A 492 -14.74 5.83 -18.10
N HIS A 493 -14.31 4.91 -17.23
CA HIS A 493 -15.21 4.10 -16.41
C HIS A 493 -15.39 4.72 -15.01
N PRO A 494 -16.58 5.25 -14.65
CA PRO A 494 -16.80 5.87 -13.35
C PRO A 494 -16.54 4.89 -12.20
N VAL A 495 -15.80 5.33 -11.17
CA VAL A 495 -15.44 4.49 -10.03
C VAL A 495 -16.55 4.50 -8.98
N ALA A 496 -16.90 3.32 -8.46
CA ALA A 496 -17.87 3.12 -7.39
C ALA A 496 -17.21 3.11 -6.00
N TYR A 497 -16.07 2.42 -5.90
CA TYR A 497 -15.25 2.31 -4.69
C TYR A 497 -13.78 2.01 -5.04
N ILE A 498 -12.90 2.29 -4.08
CA ILE A 498 -11.47 1.92 -4.13
C ILE A 498 -11.16 1.18 -2.83
N ALA A 499 -10.63 -0.04 -2.94
CA ALA A 499 -10.34 -0.91 -1.81
C ALA A 499 -8.89 -1.44 -1.87
N PRO A 500 -7.90 -0.66 -1.37
CA PRO A 500 -6.51 -1.08 -1.32
C PRO A 500 -6.21 -1.94 -0.10
N SER A 501 -5.33 -2.92 -0.26
CA SER A 501 -4.74 -3.68 0.83
C SER A 501 -3.36 -4.24 0.46
N VAL A 502 -2.75 -4.98 1.37
CA VAL A 502 -1.42 -5.56 1.22
C VAL A 502 -1.41 -6.97 1.78
N TYR A 503 -0.67 -7.87 1.13
CA TYR A 503 -0.36 -9.21 1.62
C TYR A 503 1.14 -9.51 1.51
N GLY A 504 1.59 -10.58 2.16
CA GLY A 504 3.00 -10.95 2.28
C GLY A 504 3.70 -10.42 3.55
N SER A 505 2.97 -9.74 4.44
CA SER A 505 3.42 -9.35 5.79
C SER A 505 2.99 -10.38 6.85
N PRO A 506 3.75 -10.55 7.95
CA PRO A 506 3.47 -11.53 9.01
C PRO A 506 2.34 -11.08 9.96
N HIS A 507 1.20 -10.70 9.40
CA HIS A 507 -0.03 -10.41 10.12
C HIS A 507 -1.18 -11.26 9.59
N ALA A 508 -2.03 -11.74 10.52
CA ALA A 508 -3.30 -12.38 10.17
C ALA A 508 -4.39 -11.37 9.85
N LEU A 509 -4.27 -10.13 10.32
CA LEU A 509 -5.23 -9.06 10.10
C LEU A 509 -4.51 -7.78 9.66
N THR A 510 -4.95 -7.25 8.53
CA THR A 510 -4.54 -5.95 8.01
C THR A 510 -5.80 -5.14 7.77
N ILE A 511 -5.88 -3.95 8.38
CA ILE A 511 -7.00 -3.02 8.24
C ILE A 511 -6.54 -1.78 7.50
N HIS A 512 -7.18 -1.49 6.38
CA HIS A 512 -6.98 -0.27 5.61
C HIS A 512 -8.24 0.58 5.60
N PHE A 513 -8.08 1.88 5.76
CA PHE A 513 -9.10 2.89 5.49
C PHE A 513 -8.73 3.64 4.21
N GLN A 514 -9.69 3.79 3.31
CA GLN A 514 -9.54 4.54 2.07
C GLN A 514 -10.73 5.50 1.92
N SER A 515 -10.45 6.81 1.98
CA SER A 515 -11.49 7.81 1.69
C SER A 515 -11.66 7.99 0.18
N TYR A 516 -12.89 8.09 -0.29
CA TYR A 516 -13.19 8.40 -1.69
C TYR A 516 -14.52 9.15 -1.77
N CYS A 517 -14.52 10.37 -2.31
CA CYS A 517 -15.70 11.24 -2.31
C CYS A 517 -16.27 11.40 -0.88
N LYS A 518 -17.54 11.10 -0.67
CA LYS A 518 -18.23 11.11 0.65
C LYS A 518 -18.23 9.74 1.35
N LYS A 519 -17.42 8.80 0.86
CA LYS A 519 -17.35 7.43 1.36
C LYS A 519 -16.02 7.17 2.07
N MET A 520 -16.08 6.33 3.09
CA MET A 520 -14.91 5.71 3.69
C MET A 520 -15.03 4.19 3.50
N THR A 521 -14.09 3.61 2.77
CA THR A 521 -14.02 2.15 2.60
C THR A 521 -13.09 1.57 3.65
N ILE A 522 -13.62 0.67 4.46
CA ILE A 522 -12.88 -0.19 5.37
C ILE A 522 -12.53 -1.45 4.60
N VAL A 523 -11.25 -1.78 4.50
CA VAL A 523 -10.76 -2.96 3.76
C VAL A 523 -10.00 -3.86 4.72
N LEU A 524 -10.40 -5.12 4.78
CA LEU A 524 -9.73 -6.14 5.58
C LEU A 524 -9.01 -7.11 4.66
N ALA A 525 -7.74 -7.37 4.95
CA ALA A 525 -7.06 -8.58 4.46
C ALA A 525 -6.81 -9.50 5.65
N VAL A 526 -7.37 -10.71 5.58
CA VAL A 526 -7.32 -11.66 6.71
C VAL A 526 -6.78 -13.03 6.32
N ASP A 527 -6.13 -13.70 7.26
CA ASP A 527 -5.97 -15.16 7.22
C ASP A 527 -7.31 -15.83 7.59
N PRO A 528 -7.95 -16.59 6.67
CA PRO A 528 -9.24 -17.22 6.94
C PRO A 528 -9.18 -18.28 8.06
N ASP A 529 -8.02 -18.85 8.36
CA ASP A 529 -7.89 -19.81 9.46
C ASP A 529 -7.95 -19.11 10.83
N VAL A 530 -7.59 -17.82 10.88
CA VAL A 530 -7.58 -17.02 12.12
C VAL A 530 -8.88 -16.22 12.26
N ILE A 531 -9.35 -15.63 11.16
CA ILE A 531 -10.59 -14.85 11.09
C ILE A 531 -11.48 -15.49 10.02
N PRO A 532 -12.25 -16.54 10.38
CA PRO A 532 -13.03 -17.32 9.41
C PRO A 532 -14.22 -16.56 8.83
N ASP A 533 -14.71 -15.55 9.54
CA ASP A 533 -15.84 -14.72 9.12
C ASP A 533 -15.41 -13.23 9.14
N PRO A 534 -14.71 -12.77 8.08
CA PRO A 534 -14.24 -11.39 8.00
C PRO A 534 -15.36 -10.39 7.74
N HIS A 535 -16.47 -10.80 7.11
CA HIS A 535 -17.65 -9.96 6.90
C HIS A 535 -18.27 -9.54 8.25
N LYS A 536 -18.37 -10.48 9.20
CA LYS A 536 -18.84 -10.16 10.55
C LYS A 536 -17.90 -9.21 11.32
N LEU A 537 -16.59 -9.22 11.03
CA LEU A 537 -15.67 -8.22 11.56
C LEU A 537 -15.91 -6.84 10.94
N CYS A 538 -16.20 -6.76 9.63
CA CYS A 538 -16.67 -5.51 9.01
C CYS A 538 -17.94 -4.99 9.68
N ASP A 539 -18.93 -5.87 9.92
CA ASP A 539 -20.19 -5.51 10.57
C ASP A 539 -19.96 -4.99 11.99
N ASP A 540 -19.03 -5.59 12.74
CA ASP A 540 -18.65 -5.08 14.07
C ASP A 540 -18.04 -3.68 14.02
N LEU A 541 -17.21 -3.39 13.01
CA LEU A 541 -16.59 -2.07 12.82
C LEU A 541 -17.63 -1.01 12.43
N GLU A 542 -18.52 -1.33 11.49
CA GLU A 542 -19.62 -0.46 11.08
C GLU A 542 -20.59 -0.21 12.23
N LYS A 543 -21.02 -1.27 12.94
CA LYS A 543 -21.93 -1.14 14.08
C LYS A 543 -21.32 -0.31 15.20
N SER A 544 -20.01 -0.43 15.42
CA SER A 544 -19.30 0.43 16.37
C SER A 544 -19.32 1.90 15.96
N LEU A 545 -19.19 2.22 14.67
CA LEU A 545 -19.33 3.60 14.19
C LEU A 545 -20.75 4.13 14.42
N GLU A 546 -21.78 3.34 14.13
CA GLU A 546 -23.19 3.71 14.36
C GLU A 546 -23.43 4.05 15.84
N ILE A 547 -23.09 3.15 16.76
CA ILE A 547 -23.30 3.36 18.20
C ILE A 547 -22.57 4.63 18.69
N ILE A 548 -21.35 4.85 18.22
CA ILE A 548 -20.55 6.02 18.56
C ILE A 548 -21.21 7.30 18.02
N LYS A 549 -21.70 7.29 16.78
CA LYS A 549 -22.40 8.42 16.17
C LYS A 549 -23.67 8.75 16.94
N ASP A 550 -24.49 7.75 17.23
CA ASP A 550 -25.76 7.93 17.94
C ASP A 550 -25.49 8.53 19.34
N SER A 551 -24.47 8.02 20.04
CA SER A 551 -24.04 8.54 21.35
C SER A 551 -23.55 10.00 21.30
N VAL A 552 -22.96 10.42 20.18
CA VAL A 552 -22.55 11.83 19.98
C VAL A 552 -23.78 12.71 19.77
N VAL A 553 -24.70 12.28 18.91
CA VAL A 553 -25.91 13.03 18.57
C VAL A 553 -26.80 13.21 19.81
N GLU A 554 -27.00 12.16 20.60
CA GLU A 554 -27.76 12.22 21.85
C GLU A 554 -27.20 13.27 22.82
N ARG A 555 -25.88 13.31 22.99
CA ARG A 555 -25.23 14.29 23.89
C ARG A 555 -25.25 15.72 23.39
N GLU A 556 -25.25 15.93 22.07
CA GLU A 556 -25.42 17.27 21.51
C GLU A 556 -26.86 17.78 21.71
N LEU A 557 -27.85 16.89 21.60
CA LEU A 557 -29.25 17.22 21.90
C LEU A 557 -29.49 17.51 23.38
N ASP A 558 -28.85 16.76 24.30
CA ASP A 558 -28.95 17.02 25.74
C ASP A 558 -28.26 18.33 26.17
N ALA A 559 -27.34 18.85 25.34
CA ALA A 559 -26.59 20.07 25.60
C ALA A 559 -27.22 21.34 24.96
N SER A 560 -28.22 21.18 24.08
CA SER A 560 -28.99 22.24 23.42
C SER A 560 -30.30 22.51 24.14
#